data_AF-A0A1G2JKK1-F1
#
_entry.id   AF-A0A1G2JKK1-F1
#
_cell.length_a   1.000
_cell.length_b   1.000
_cell.length_c   1.000
_cell.angle_alpha   90.00
_cell.angle_beta   90.00
_cell.angle_gamma   90.00
#
_symmetry.space_group_name_H-M   'P 1'
#
loop_
_entity.id
_entity.type
_entity.pdbx_description
1 polymer ?
#
loop_
_entity_poly.entity_id
_entity_poly.type
_entity_poly.pdbx_seq_one_letter_code
_entity_poly.pdbx_strand_id
1 'polypeptide(L)'
;MKFNPDSQLNIHELAVEEPEKKESGLSVDMQKYIDHETWKNMNDKLESFRNNNNWNRFIQLGMNMKIIDPDIDFGIDDLAITSIKDYLEFQRIQSLNQDNWSGFNLLSLGTKIIDPAIDIHIGVPAQQYLRNELKSFRDVGNWGAFARTAIEMQIFDAKADIGIDDKATNGMTHKLEAYRKRGEWFSFISLASDIKILGINTDIKLDELEAKQGIKNQLEQSKNYGIKHGDWNDFGRFVRDIKILIAEKAEITDKGLEITMPKEKESLQSDVPAIPEQKQF
;
A
#
# COMPACT_ATOMS: atom_id res chain seq x y z
N MET A 1 -23.96 -5.06 56.54
CA MET A 1 -22.93 -5.61 55.62
C MET A 1 -21.57 -5.22 56.18
N LYS A 2 -20.71 -6.19 56.49
CA LYS A 2 -19.34 -5.93 57.00
C LYS A 2 -18.42 -5.67 55.82
N PHE A 3 -17.79 -4.50 55.79
CA PHE A 3 -16.72 -4.19 54.84
C PHE A 3 -15.46 -4.94 55.29
N ASN A 4 -14.86 -5.75 54.43
CA ASN A 4 -13.63 -6.47 54.73
C ASN A 4 -12.44 -5.66 54.18
N PRO A 5 -11.61 -5.04 55.03
CA PRO A 5 -10.49 -4.21 54.56
C PRO A 5 -9.31 -5.03 54.00
N ASP A 6 -9.30 -6.35 54.20
CA ASP A 6 -8.23 -7.25 53.74
C ASP A 6 -8.44 -7.78 52.32
N SER A 7 -9.55 -7.45 51.66
CA SER A 7 -9.66 -7.63 50.20
C SER A 7 -8.93 -6.47 49.51
N GLN A 8 -7.60 -6.47 49.61
CA GLN A 8 -6.75 -5.61 48.78
C GLN A 8 -7.04 -5.98 47.33
N LEU A 9 -7.76 -5.10 46.63
CA LEU A 9 -7.92 -5.16 45.18
C LEU A 9 -6.51 -5.17 44.58
N ASN A 10 -6.13 -6.29 44.00
CA ASN A 10 -4.83 -6.44 43.37
C ASN A 10 -4.84 -5.59 42.09
N ILE A 11 -4.35 -4.35 42.18
CA ILE A 11 -4.40 -3.36 41.10
C ILE A 11 -3.64 -3.87 39.85
N HIS A 12 -2.72 -4.82 40.01
CA HIS A 12 -2.04 -5.50 38.90
C HIS A 12 -2.96 -6.39 38.06
N GLU A 13 -4.11 -6.84 38.57
CA GLU A 13 -5.11 -7.58 37.78
C GLU A 13 -6.13 -6.65 37.07
N LEU A 14 -6.08 -5.35 37.34
CA LEU A 14 -6.92 -4.32 36.68
C LEU A 14 -6.23 -3.66 35.49
N ALA A 15 -4.95 -3.97 35.24
CA ALA A 15 -4.31 -3.63 33.98
C ALA A 15 -4.89 -4.54 32.90
N VAL A 16 -5.85 -4.02 32.13
CA VAL A 16 -6.17 -4.57 30.82
C VAL A 16 -4.87 -4.43 30.02
N GLU A 17 -4.08 -5.51 29.93
CA GLU A 17 -2.98 -5.59 28.98
C GLU A 17 -3.59 -5.30 27.61
N GLU A 18 -3.23 -4.14 27.05
CA GLU A 18 -3.55 -3.87 25.66
C GLU A 18 -2.98 -5.03 24.85
N PRO A 19 -3.80 -5.72 24.05
CA PRO A 19 -3.32 -6.87 23.29
C PRO A 19 -2.12 -6.41 22.47
N GLU A 20 -0.97 -7.06 22.68
CA GLU A 20 0.24 -6.76 21.93
C GLU A 20 -0.12 -6.70 20.45
N LYS A 21 0.08 -5.51 19.83
CA LYS A 21 -0.07 -5.36 18.39
C LYS A 21 0.90 -6.36 17.76
N LYS A 22 0.36 -7.47 17.24
CA LYS A 22 1.15 -8.43 16.47
C LYS A 22 1.78 -7.65 15.33
N GLU A 23 3.10 -7.43 15.42
CA GLU A 23 3.89 -6.91 14.32
C GLU A 23 3.51 -7.72 13.06
N SER A 24 3.33 -7.04 11.92
CA SER A 24 2.95 -7.70 10.67
C SER A 24 3.87 -8.89 10.46
N GLY A 25 3.34 -10.12 10.48
CA GLY A 25 4.14 -11.36 10.53
C GLY A 25 5.08 -11.58 9.33
N LEU A 26 5.06 -10.67 8.36
CA LEU A 26 5.95 -10.58 7.22
C LEU A 26 7.25 -9.83 7.57
N SER A 27 8.29 -10.59 7.90
CA SER A 27 9.67 -10.06 7.96
C SER A 27 10.35 -10.25 6.60
N VAL A 28 10.19 -9.27 5.70
CA VAL A 28 10.95 -9.20 4.45
C VAL A 28 11.95 -8.05 4.57
N ASP A 29 13.25 -8.39 4.50
CA ASP A 29 14.31 -7.39 4.42
C ASP A 29 14.30 -6.77 3.01
N MET A 30 13.58 -5.65 2.88
CA MET A 30 13.42 -4.94 1.61
C MET A 30 14.75 -4.37 1.09
N GLN A 31 15.71 -4.07 1.98
CA GLN A 31 17.00 -3.50 1.59
C GLN A 31 17.82 -4.49 0.75
N LYS A 32 17.65 -5.79 1.00
CA LYS A 32 18.27 -6.84 0.18
C LYS A 32 17.79 -6.83 -1.28
N TYR A 33 16.54 -6.41 -1.52
CA TYR A 33 15.93 -6.47 -2.85
C TYR A 33 16.05 -5.15 -3.60
N ILE A 34 16.07 -4.02 -2.90
CA ILE A 34 16.18 -2.69 -3.48
C ILE A 34 17.56 -2.09 -3.15
N ASP A 35 18.59 -2.70 -3.72
CA ASP A 35 19.96 -2.20 -3.66
C ASP A 35 20.13 -0.92 -4.52
N HIS A 36 21.31 -0.30 -4.42
CA HIS A 36 21.65 0.90 -5.19
C HIS A 36 21.50 0.71 -6.71
N GLU A 37 21.86 -0.47 -7.23
CA GLU A 37 21.74 -0.78 -8.66
C GLU A 37 20.27 -0.88 -9.10
N THR A 38 19.43 -1.50 -8.27
CA THR A 38 17.99 -1.61 -8.49
C THR A 38 17.35 -0.22 -8.51
N TRP A 39 17.69 0.64 -7.55
CA TRP A 39 17.26 2.05 -7.54
C TRP A 39 17.69 2.80 -8.79
N LYS A 40 18.97 2.70 -9.16
CA LYS A 40 19.50 3.32 -10.37
C LYS A 40 18.73 2.87 -11.61
N ASN A 41 18.48 1.57 -11.76
CA ASN A 41 17.78 1.03 -12.92
C ASN A 41 16.31 1.49 -13.00
N MET A 42 15.62 1.59 -11.85
CA MET A 42 14.27 2.16 -11.80
C MET A 42 14.26 3.65 -12.17
N ASN A 43 15.21 4.44 -11.65
CA ASN A 43 15.37 5.85 -11.98
C ASN A 43 15.69 6.07 -13.47
N ASP A 44 16.65 5.32 -14.01
CA ASP A 44 17.00 5.37 -15.44
C ASP A 44 15.77 5.07 -16.32
N LYS A 45 14.93 4.12 -15.89
CA LYS A 45 13.70 3.77 -16.60
C LYS A 45 12.62 4.85 -16.48
N LEU A 46 12.45 5.43 -15.30
CA LEU A 46 11.52 6.54 -15.07
C LEU A 46 11.89 7.74 -15.94
N GLU A 47 13.17 8.09 -15.98
CA GLU A 47 13.71 9.18 -16.81
C GLU A 47 13.55 8.86 -18.30
N SER A 48 13.72 7.61 -18.71
CA SER A 48 13.41 7.17 -20.08
C SER A 48 11.93 7.37 -20.42
N PHE A 49 11.00 7.10 -19.50
CA PHE A 49 9.57 7.36 -19.73
C PHE A 49 9.29 8.86 -19.86
N ARG A 50 9.90 9.70 -19.03
CA ARG A 50 9.80 11.16 -19.11
C ARG A 50 10.26 11.67 -20.48
N ASN A 51 11.47 11.30 -20.90
CA ASN A 51 12.07 11.72 -22.17
C ASN A 51 11.28 11.26 -23.42
N ASN A 52 10.53 10.17 -23.30
CA ASN A 52 9.70 9.63 -24.37
C ASN A 52 8.22 10.08 -24.28
N ASN A 53 7.87 11.03 -23.39
CA ASN A 53 6.49 11.44 -23.12
C ASN A 53 5.54 10.28 -22.78
N ASN A 54 6.08 9.21 -22.19
CA ASN A 54 5.34 8.00 -21.81
C ASN A 54 4.74 8.17 -20.40
N TRP A 55 3.84 9.15 -20.28
CA TRP A 55 3.36 9.64 -18.99
C TRP A 55 2.57 8.60 -18.19
N ASN A 56 1.85 7.67 -18.82
CA ASN A 56 1.22 6.59 -18.05
C ASN A 56 2.22 5.70 -17.34
N ARG A 57 3.30 5.30 -18.02
CA ARG A 57 4.34 4.45 -17.42
C ARG A 57 5.20 5.25 -16.43
N PHE A 58 5.45 6.52 -16.70
CA PHE A 58 6.09 7.43 -15.74
C PHE A 58 5.29 7.51 -14.44
N ILE A 59 3.98 7.81 -14.51
CA ILE A 59 3.11 7.95 -13.34
C ILE A 59 3.00 6.63 -12.56
N GLN A 60 2.87 5.49 -13.25
CA GLN A 60 2.78 4.19 -12.57
C GLN A 60 4.07 3.83 -11.82
N LEU A 61 5.23 3.96 -12.47
CA LEU A 61 6.50 3.65 -11.83
C LEU A 61 6.84 4.68 -10.73
N GLY A 62 6.63 5.96 -10.99
CA GLY A 62 6.84 7.04 -10.03
C GLY A 62 5.99 6.89 -8.77
N MET A 63 4.71 6.54 -8.91
CA MET A 63 3.83 6.25 -7.77
C MET A 63 4.38 5.09 -6.92
N ASN A 64 4.80 3.99 -7.57
CA ASN A 64 5.37 2.87 -6.85
C ASN A 64 6.64 3.28 -6.10
N MET A 65 7.55 4.02 -6.76
CA MET A 65 8.79 4.50 -6.16
C MET A 65 8.54 5.48 -5.01
N LYS A 66 7.57 6.39 -5.12
CA LYS A 66 7.21 7.36 -4.07
C LYS A 66 6.65 6.70 -2.81
N ILE A 67 5.91 5.61 -2.97
CA ILE A 67 5.45 4.80 -1.81
C ILE A 67 6.64 4.07 -1.18
N ILE A 68 7.55 3.53 -2.00
CA ILE A 68 8.76 2.85 -1.55
C ILE A 68 9.71 3.81 -0.82
N ASP A 69 9.83 5.04 -1.29
CA ASP A 69 10.64 6.10 -0.68
C ASP A 69 9.87 7.42 -0.73
N PRO A 70 9.17 7.81 0.35
CA PRO A 70 8.40 9.06 0.38
C PRO A 70 9.22 10.33 0.16
N ASP A 71 10.52 10.29 0.47
CA ASP A 71 11.40 11.45 0.38
C ASP A 71 12.02 11.59 -1.02
N ILE A 72 11.79 10.63 -1.93
CA ILE A 72 12.30 10.71 -3.30
C ILE A 72 11.78 11.96 -4.01
N ASP A 73 12.71 12.71 -4.59
CA ASP A 73 12.41 13.84 -5.48
C ASP A 73 12.63 13.41 -6.93
N PHE A 74 11.56 13.46 -7.72
CA PHE A 74 11.60 13.14 -9.15
C PHE A 74 11.98 14.34 -10.03
N GLY A 75 12.21 15.53 -9.45
CA GLY A 75 12.54 16.75 -10.18
C GLY A 75 11.45 17.12 -11.18
N ILE A 76 10.19 17.10 -10.74
CA ILE A 76 9.03 17.43 -11.57
C ILE A 76 8.99 18.96 -11.72
N ASP A 77 9.45 19.43 -12.88
CA ASP A 77 9.43 20.84 -13.25
C ASP A 77 8.10 21.26 -13.87
N ASP A 78 7.91 22.56 -14.09
CA ASP A 78 6.68 23.12 -14.67
C ASP A 78 6.30 22.48 -16.01
N LEU A 79 7.30 22.09 -16.81
CA LEU A 79 7.10 21.41 -18.10
C LEU A 79 6.53 20.00 -17.91
N ALA A 80 7.09 19.22 -16.98
CA ALA A 80 6.58 17.91 -16.63
C ALA A 80 5.17 18.00 -16.03
N ILE A 81 4.90 18.98 -15.15
CA ILE A 81 3.56 19.22 -14.58
C ILE A 81 2.55 19.47 -15.72
N THR A 82 2.89 20.36 -16.65
CA THR A 82 2.02 20.68 -17.79
C THR A 82 1.75 19.44 -18.63
N SER A 83 2.78 18.66 -18.94
CA SER A 83 2.67 17.45 -19.77
C SER A 83 1.84 16.35 -19.10
N ILE A 84 1.97 16.18 -17.77
CA ILE A 84 1.14 15.26 -16.98
C ILE A 84 -0.32 15.69 -17.02
N LYS A 85 -0.60 17.00 -16.84
CA LYS A 85 -1.97 17.53 -16.89
C LYS A 85 -2.61 17.34 -18.26
N ASP A 86 -1.88 17.65 -19.34
CA ASP A 86 -2.36 17.47 -20.71
C ASP A 86 -2.65 15.99 -20.99
N TYR A 87 -1.79 15.09 -20.52
CA TYR A 87 -2.00 13.64 -20.66
C TYR A 87 -3.22 13.15 -19.86
N LEU A 88 -3.40 13.62 -18.62
CA LEU A 88 -4.57 13.29 -17.81
C LEU A 88 -5.86 13.80 -18.46
N GLU A 89 -5.87 15.01 -19.01
CA GLU A 89 -7.02 15.57 -19.72
C GLU A 89 -7.34 14.76 -20.99
N PHE A 90 -6.33 14.35 -21.75
CA PHE A 90 -6.51 13.43 -22.87
C PHE A 90 -7.16 12.12 -22.42
N GLN A 91 -6.66 11.50 -21.35
CA GLN A 91 -7.23 10.27 -20.80
C GLN A 91 -8.67 10.47 -20.32
N ARG A 92 -8.97 11.60 -19.69
CA ARG A 92 -10.33 11.97 -19.26
C ARG A 92 -11.30 11.99 -20.44
N ILE A 93 -10.89 12.61 -21.55
CA ILE A 93 -11.70 12.67 -22.78
C ILE A 93 -11.88 11.26 -23.39
N GLN A 94 -10.83 10.44 -23.43
CA GLN A 94 -10.96 9.05 -23.90
C GLN A 94 -11.91 8.24 -23.03
N SER A 95 -11.82 8.38 -21.70
CA SER A 95 -12.70 7.72 -20.74
C SER A 95 -14.15 8.13 -20.91
N LEU A 96 -14.42 9.41 -21.16
CA LEU A 96 -15.77 9.91 -21.49
C LEU A 96 -16.34 9.25 -22.75
N ASN A 97 -15.51 9.09 -23.79
CA ASN A 97 -15.95 8.55 -25.07
C ASN A 97 -16.14 7.03 -25.05
N GLN A 98 -15.37 6.32 -24.22
CA GLN A 98 -15.35 4.85 -24.17
C GLN A 98 -16.15 4.27 -22.99
N ASP A 99 -16.66 5.12 -22.09
CA ASP A 99 -17.24 4.72 -20.81
C ASP A 99 -16.31 3.77 -20.02
N ASN A 100 -15.01 4.10 -20.01
CA ASN A 100 -13.98 3.34 -19.30
C ASN A 100 -13.01 4.29 -18.59
N TRP A 101 -13.17 4.43 -17.28
CA TRP A 101 -12.38 5.37 -16.48
C TRP A 101 -11.24 4.72 -15.71
N SER A 102 -11.07 3.40 -15.78
CA SER A 102 -10.03 2.67 -15.04
C SER A 102 -8.64 3.25 -15.26
N GLY A 103 -8.29 3.54 -16.52
CA GLY A 103 -7.00 4.16 -16.88
C GLY A 103 -6.84 5.55 -16.28
N PHE A 104 -7.84 6.43 -16.47
CA PHE A 104 -7.81 7.79 -15.93
C PHE A 104 -7.71 7.82 -14.40
N ASN A 105 -8.45 6.96 -13.70
CA ASN A 105 -8.49 6.91 -12.25
C ASN A 105 -7.13 6.44 -11.66
N LEU A 106 -6.55 5.39 -12.23
CA LEU A 106 -5.23 4.90 -11.81
C LEU A 106 -4.15 5.98 -11.99
N LEU A 107 -4.19 6.71 -13.10
CA LEU A 107 -3.24 7.78 -13.38
C LEU A 107 -3.45 8.98 -12.46
N SER A 108 -4.71 9.36 -12.22
CA SER A 108 -5.05 10.44 -11.30
C SER A 108 -4.56 10.15 -9.87
N LEU A 109 -4.75 8.91 -9.41
CA LEU A 109 -4.19 8.44 -8.14
C LEU A 109 -2.66 8.55 -8.14
N GLY A 110 -2.00 7.99 -9.15
CA GLY A 110 -0.54 8.01 -9.23
C GLY A 110 0.03 9.43 -9.22
N THR A 111 -0.58 10.35 -9.95
CA THR A 111 -0.19 11.76 -9.96
C THR A 111 -0.35 12.40 -8.58
N LYS A 112 -1.46 12.15 -7.87
CA LYS A 112 -1.68 12.69 -6.53
C LYS A 112 -0.66 12.18 -5.51
N ILE A 113 -0.25 10.92 -5.62
CA ILE A 113 0.79 10.33 -4.76
C ILE A 113 2.18 10.89 -5.08
N ILE A 114 2.50 11.01 -6.36
CA ILE A 114 3.79 11.54 -6.82
C ILE A 114 3.97 12.98 -6.33
N ASP A 115 2.97 13.83 -6.56
CA ASP A 115 2.96 15.22 -6.15
C ASP A 115 1.53 15.67 -5.79
N PRO A 116 1.21 15.76 -4.49
CA PRO A 116 -0.11 16.19 -4.02
C PRO A 116 -0.51 17.61 -4.41
N ALA A 117 0.45 18.47 -4.81
CA ALA A 117 0.20 19.83 -5.24
C ALA A 117 -0.34 19.92 -6.68
N ILE A 118 -0.21 18.84 -7.47
CA ILE A 118 -0.85 18.76 -8.77
C ILE A 118 -2.36 18.63 -8.56
N ASP A 119 -3.09 19.69 -8.90
CA ASP A 119 -4.55 19.69 -8.88
C ASP A 119 -5.09 18.82 -10.02
N ILE A 120 -5.91 17.85 -9.66
CA ILE A 120 -6.53 16.89 -10.58
C ILE A 120 -8.03 17.07 -10.47
N HIS A 121 -8.61 17.71 -11.49
CA HIS A 121 -10.04 17.93 -11.52
C HIS A 121 -10.78 16.65 -11.91
N ILE A 122 -11.57 16.10 -10.99
CA ILE A 122 -12.45 14.97 -11.27
C ILE A 122 -13.90 15.44 -11.28
N GLY A 123 -14.52 15.34 -12.45
CA GLY A 123 -15.92 15.70 -12.64
C GLY A 123 -16.89 14.64 -12.11
N VAL A 124 -18.15 15.05 -11.91
CA VAL A 124 -19.28 14.19 -11.51
C VAL A 124 -19.40 12.88 -12.33
N PRO A 125 -19.17 12.87 -13.67
CA PRO A 125 -19.27 11.63 -14.45
C PRO A 125 -18.31 10.52 -13.99
N ALA A 126 -17.07 10.87 -13.63
CA ALA A 126 -16.07 9.91 -13.16
C ALA A 126 -16.48 9.29 -11.82
N GLN A 127 -17.01 10.11 -10.90
CA GLN A 127 -17.50 9.64 -9.61
C GLN A 127 -18.69 8.69 -9.76
N GLN A 128 -19.63 9.02 -10.65
CA GLN A 128 -20.78 8.14 -10.92
C GLN A 128 -20.33 6.82 -11.56
N TYR A 129 -19.35 6.87 -12.46
CA TYR A 129 -18.77 5.67 -13.06
C TYR A 129 -18.14 4.76 -12.00
N LEU A 130 -17.30 5.31 -11.09
CA LEU A 130 -16.70 4.55 -9.99
C LEU A 130 -17.75 3.84 -9.12
N ARG A 131 -18.88 4.52 -8.82
CA ARG A 131 -20.00 3.90 -8.08
C ARG A 131 -20.62 2.74 -8.86
N ASN A 132 -20.80 2.90 -10.16
CA ASN A 132 -21.36 1.85 -11.02
C ASN A 132 -20.41 0.64 -11.12
N GLU A 133 -19.11 0.87 -11.27
CA GLU A 133 -18.09 -0.19 -11.31
C GLU A 133 -18.00 -0.93 -9.98
N LEU A 134 -17.99 -0.23 -8.85
CA LEU A 134 -18.03 -0.85 -7.52
C LEU A 134 -19.22 -1.81 -7.39
N LYS A 135 -20.41 -1.35 -7.81
CA LYS A 135 -21.60 -2.19 -7.82
C LYS A 135 -21.44 -3.40 -8.75
N SER A 136 -20.97 -3.18 -9.97
CA SER A 136 -20.75 -4.23 -10.97
C SER A 136 -19.77 -5.30 -10.47
N PHE A 137 -18.59 -4.90 -9.98
CA PHE A 137 -17.59 -5.82 -9.45
C PHE A 137 -18.10 -6.59 -8.23
N ARG A 138 -18.87 -5.93 -7.38
CA ARG A 138 -19.52 -6.56 -6.23
C ARG A 138 -20.56 -7.60 -6.66
N ASP A 139 -21.33 -7.33 -7.71
CA ASP A 139 -22.37 -8.23 -8.21
C ASP A 139 -21.77 -9.48 -8.88
N VAL A 140 -20.66 -9.34 -9.61
CA VAL A 140 -19.97 -10.48 -10.25
C VAL A 140 -18.91 -11.14 -9.36
N GLY A 141 -18.68 -10.63 -8.15
CA GLY A 141 -17.68 -11.17 -7.21
C GLY A 141 -16.23 -10.93 -7.61
N ASN A 142 -15.94 -9.89 -8.40
CA ASN A 142 -14.57 -9.47 -8.73
C ASN A 142 -13.99 -8.60 -7.61
N TRP A 143 -13.68 -9.24 -6.49
CA TRP A 143 -13.28 -8.57 -5.25
C TRP A 143 -11.93 -7.82 -5.33
N GLY A 144 -11.03 -8.22 -6.23
CA GLY A 144 -9.78 -7.50 -6.49
C GLY A 144 -10.03 -6.15 -7.15
N ALA A 145 -10.83 -6.13 -8.21
CA ALA A 145 -11.21 -4.89 -8.87
C ALA A 145 -12.07 -4.00 -7.95
N PHE A 146 -13.00 -4.59 -7.21
CA PHE A 146 -13.79 -3.88 -6.20
C PHE A 146 -12.91 -3.14 -5.18
N ALA A 147 -11.96 -3.83 -4.54
CA ALA A 147 -11.08 -3.22 -3.54
C ALA A 147 -10.27 -2.05 -4.13
N ARG A 148 -9.74 -2.24 -5.35
CA ARG A 148 -8.97 -1.22 -6.04
C ARG A 148 -9.80 0.02 -6.38
N THR A 149 -11.00 -0.18 -6.93
CA THR A 149 -11.93 0.91 -7.26
C THR A 149 -12.40 1.64 -6.01
N ALA A 150 -12.54 0.95 -4.88
CA ALA A 150 -12.93 1.57 -3.60
C ALA A 150 -11.85 2.54 -3.11
N ILE A 151 -10.57 2.14 -3.19
CA ILE A 151 -9.43 3.00 -2.89
C ILE A 151 -9.42 4.22 -3.80
N GLU A 152 -9.52 4.01 -5.12
CA GLU A 152 -9.55 5.11 -6.10
C GLU A 152 -10.66 6.11 -5.79
N MET A 153 -11.84 5.61 -5.41
CA MET A 153 -12.96 6.46 -5.02
C MET A 153 -12.68 7.26 -3.74
N GLN A 154 -12.06 6.65 -2.71
CA GLN A 154 -11.69 7.34 -1.48
C GLN A 154 -10.59 8.39 -1.67
N ILE A 155 -9.71 8.23 -2.64
CA ILE A 155 -8.70 9.26 -2.95
C ILE A 155 -9.34 10.54 -3.48
N PHE A 156 -10.44 10.42 -4.22
CA PHE A 156 -11.15 11.58 -4.75
C PHE A 156 -12.13 12.18 -3.75
N ASP A 157 -12.70 11.35 -2.87
CA ASP A 157 -13.55 11.75 -1.77
C ASP A 157 -13.33 10.80 -0.60
N ALA A 158 -12.50 11.21 0.37
CA ALA A 158 -12.14 10.39 1.52
C ALA A 158 -13.35 9.95 2.37
N LYS A 159 -14.50 10.64 2.22
CA LYS A 159 -15.76 10.34 2.91
C LYS A 159 -16.75 9.56 2.04
N ALA A 160 -16.35 9.17 0.84
CA ALA A 160 -17.21 8.44 -0.06
C ALA A 160 -17.67 7.12 0.56
N ASP A 161 -18.98 6.88 0.50
CA ASP A 161 -19.51 5.54 0.75
C ASP A 161 -19.09 4.60 -0.38
N ILE A 162 -18.15 3.72 -0.04
CA ILE A 162 -17.58 2.69 -0.91
C ILE A 162 -18.23 1.31 -0.70
N GLY A 163 -19.27 1.22 0.14
CA GLY A 163 -20.06 0.00 0.31
C GLY A 163 -19.28 -1.17 0.91
N ILE A 164 -18.35 -0.90 1.83
CA ILE A 164 -17.69 -1.96 2.63
C ILE A 164 -18.65 -2.41 3.73
N ASP A 165 -19.22 -3.60 3.52
CA ASP A 165 -20.04 -4.32 4.50
C ASP A 165 -19.58 -5.77 4.61
N ASP A 166 -20.27 -6.59 5.42
CA ASP A 166 -19.92 -7.99 5.67
C ASP A 166 -19.80 -8.80 4.37
N LYS A 167 -20.64 -8.54 3.36
CA LYS A 167 -20.55 -9.25 2.07
C LYS A 167 -19.25 -8.90 1.36
N ALA A 168 -18.90 -7.62 1.30
CA ALA A 168 -17.67 -7.16 0.68
C ALA A 168 -16.42 -7.71 1.41
N THR A 169 -16.40 -7.59 2.74
CA THR A 169 -15.32 -8.09 3.60
C THR A 169 -15.11 -9.60 3.45
N ASN A 170 -16.20 -10.39 3.51
CA ASN A 170 -16.13 -11.83 3.32
C ASN A 170 -15.71 -12.22 1.90
N GLY A 171 -16.20 -11.47 0.89
CA GLY A 171 -15.84 -11.68 -0.51
C GLY A 171 -14.34 -11.48 -0.78
N MET A 172 -13.80 -10.36 -0.32
CA MET A 172 -12.37 -10.06 -0.41
C MET A 172 -11.52 -11.07 0.35
N THR A 173 -11.91 -11.42 1.58
CA THR A 173 -11.19 -12.42 2.40
C THR A 173 -11.17 -13.80 1.72
N HIS A 174 -12.30 -14.24 1.17
CA HIS A 174 -12.37 -15.52 0.45
C HIS A 174 -11.51 -15.51 -0.83
N LYS A 175 -11.53 -14.40 -1.58
CA LYS A 175 -10.73 -14.25 -2.80
C LYS A 175 -9.23 -14.24 -2.51
N LEU A 176 -8.83 -13.55 -1.43
CA LEU A 176 -7.46 -13.53 -0.94
C LEU A 176 -6.96 -14.94 -0.62
N GLU A 177 -7.74 -15.71 0.12
CA GLU A 177 -7.42 -17.11 0.44
C GLU A 177 -7.33 -17.99 -0.83
N ALA A 178 -8.18 -17.75 -1.82
CA ALA A 178 -8.12 -18.45 -3.11
C ALA A 178 -6.86 -18.09 -3.93
N TYR A 179 -6.34 -16.87 -3.83
CA TYR A 179 -5.05 -16.52 -4.43
C TYR A 179 -3.90 -17.23 -3.74
N ARG A 180 -3.91 -17.24 -2.40
CA ARG A 180 -2.91 -17.92 -1.58
C ARG A 180 -2.82 -19.40 -1.92
N LYS A 181 -3.94 -20.13 -1.89
CA LYS A 181 -4.01 -21.58 -2.19
C LYS A 181 -3.57 -21.96 -3.60
N ARG A 182 -3.66 -21.03 -4.57
CA ARG A 182 -3.23 -21.24 -5.95
C ARG A 182 -1.80 -20.79 -6.21
N GLY A 183 -1.11 -20.23 -5.22
CA GLY A 183 0.22 -19.65 -5.37
C GLY A 183 0.25 -18.40 -6.26
N GLU A 184 -0.88 -17.70 -6.41
CA GLU A 184 -0.99 -16.47 -7.21
C GLU A 184 -0.49 -15.26 -6.38
N TRP A 185 0.79 -15.28 -6.00
CA TRP A 185 1.37 -14.37 -5.00
C TRP A 185 1.30 -12.90 -5.37
N PHE A 186 1.41 -12.56 -6.66
CA PHE A 186 1.24 -11.19 -7.13
C PHE A 186 -0.16 -10.65 -6.82
N SER A 187 -1.20 -11.41 -7.19
CA SER A 187 -2.59 -11.07 -6.94
C SER A 187 -2.94 -11.10 -5.44
N PHE A 188 -2.37 -12.06 -4.71
CA PHE A 188 -2.52 -12.16 -3.25
C PHE A 188 -2.01 -10.89 -2.56
N ILE A 189 -0.77 -10.47 -2.85
CA ILE A 189 -0.16 -9.29 -2.22
C ILE A 189 -0.87 -8.01 -2.62
N SER A 190 -1.26 -7.86 -3.88
CA SER A 190 -2.03 -6.68 -4.33
C SER A 190 -3.38 -6.57 -3.64
N LEU A 191 -4.14 -7.66 -3.48
CA LEU A 191 -5.42 -7.61 -2.77
C LEU A 191 -5.21 -7.41 -1.26
N ALA A 192 -4.19 -8.04 -0.68
CA ALA A 192 -3.87 -7.87 0.73
C ALA A 192 -3.52 -6.41 1.07
N SER A 193 -2.72 -5.74 0.22
CA SER A 193 -2.38 -4.33 0.42
C SER A 193 -3.61 -3.44 0.28
N ASP A 194 -4.48 -3.70 -0.72
CA ASP A 194 -5.72 -2.94 -0.89
C ASP A 194 -6.66 -3.11 0.33
N ILE A 195 -6.84 -4.34 0.84
CA ILE A 195 -7.62 -4.62 2.08
C ILE A 195 -7.07 -3.81 3.26
N LYS A 196 -5.74 -3.72 3.39
CA LYS A 196 -5.09 -2.97 4.46
C LYS A 196 -5.34 -1.46 4.34
N ILE A 197 -5.24 -0.89 3.14
CA ILE A 197 -5.53 0.53 2.89
C ILE A 197 -6.99 0.86 3.24
N LEU A 198 -7.91 -0.05 2.92
CA LEU A 198 -9.34 0.08 3.25
C LEU A 198 -9.63 -0.08 4.76
N GLY A 199 -8.62 -0.33 5.60
CA GLY A 199 -8.78 -0.49 7.05
C GLY A 199 -9.55 -1.74 7.46
N ILE A 200 -9.63 -2.75 6.58
CA ILE A 200 -10.38 -3.98 6.84
C ILE A 200 -9.54 -4.93 7.69
N ASN A 201 -10.06 -5.27 8.86
CA ASN A 201 -9.39 -6.18 9.79
C ASN A 201 -9.59 -7.64 9.36
N THR A 202 -8.66 -8.17 8.58
CA THR A 202 -8.61 -9.56 8.13
C THR A 202 -7.28 -10.19 8.52
N ASP A 203 -7.30 -11.46 8.94
CA ASP A 203 -6.08 -12.25 9.11
C ASP A 203 -5.51 -12.63 7.73
N ILE A 204 -4.47 -11.90 7.30
CA ILE A 204 -3.80 -12.08 6.00
C ILE A 204 -2.82 -13.27 6.02
N LYS A 205 -2.48 -13.82 7.20
CA LYS A 205 -1.62 -15.02 7.34
C LYS A 205 -0.24 -14.90 6.67
N LEU A 206 0.36 -13.71 6.75
CA LEU A 206 1.68 -13.44 6.16
C LEU A 206 2.83 -14.10 6.94
N ASP A 207 2.57 -14.57 8.17
CA ASP A 207 3.54 -15.29 9.01
C ASP A 207 3.73 -16.75 8.60
N GLU A 208 2.77 -17.33 7.87
CA GLU A 208 2.85 -18.71 7.39
C GLU A 208 4.05 -18.91 6.45
N LEU A 209 4.74 -20.05 6.59
CA LEU A 209 5.96 -20.36 5.85
C LEU A 209 5.74 -20.34 4.33
N GLU A 210 4.60 -20.87 3.87
CA GLU A 210 4.21 -20.89 2.46
C GLU A 210 4.12 -19.47 1.89
N ALA A 211 3.43 -18.57 2.61
CA ALA A 211 3.29 -17.17 2.19
C ALA A 211 4.65 -16.48 2.10
N LYS A 212 5.49 -16.63 3.13
CA LYS A 212 6.86 -16.07 3.15
C LYS A 212 7.69 -16.56 1.95
N GLN A 213 7.65 -17.85 1.65
CA GLN A 213 8.40 -18.43 0.53
C GLN A 213 7.85 -17.94 -0.82
N GLY A 214 6.54 -17.92 -0.97
CA GLY A 214 5.85 -17.48 -2.17
C GLY A 214 6.14 -16.02 -2.53
N ILE A 215 6.05 -15.13 -1.54
CA ILE A 215 6.36 -13.71 -1.68
C ILE A 215 7.82 -13.51 -2.09
N LYS A 216 8.76 -14.18 -1.42
CA LYS A 216 10.20 -14.10 -1.78
C LYS A 216 10.45 -14.56 -3.21
N ASN A 217 9.87 -15.68 -3.62
CA ASN A 217 10.02 -16.20 -4.98
C ASN A 217 9.46 -15.21 -6.03
N GLN A 218 8.28 -14.63 -5.77
CA GLN A 218 7.67 -13.65 -6.68
C GLN A 218 8.47 -12.34 -6.76
N LEU A 219 9.07 -11.91 -5.65
CA LEU A 219 9.95 -10.74 -5.58
C LEU A 219 11.20 -10.95 -6.43
N GLU A 220 11.86 -12.11 -6.31
CA GLU A 220 13.01 -12.47 -7.15
C GLU A 220 12.64 -12.58 -8.64
N GLN A 221 11.49 -13.20 -8.95
CA GLN A 221 11.03 -13.31 -10.34
C GLN A 221 10.79 -11.95 -10.99
N SER A 222 10.10 -11.03 -10.28
CA SER A 222 9.83 -9.69 -10.78
C SER A 222 11.11 -8.84 -10.87
N LYS A 223 12.05 -8.95 -9.92
CA LYS A 223 13.37 -8.30 -10.01
C LYS A 223 14.14 -8.77 -11.24
N ASN A 224 14.23 -10.08 -11.44
CA ASN A 224 14.92 -10.66 -12.60
C ASN A 224 14.27 -10.28 -13.93
N TYR A 225 12.94 -10.16 -13.96
CA TYR A 225 12.23 -9.64 -15.13
C TYR A 225 12.64 -8.19 -15.42
N GLY A 226 12.68 -7.33 -14.39
CA GLY A 226 13.14 -5.95 -14.50
C GLY A 226 14.58 -5.84 -15.02
N ILE A 227 15.50 -6.66 -14.49
CA ILE A 227 16.90 -6.71 -14.96
C ILE A 227 16.97 -7.13 -16.44
N LYS A 228 16.25 -8.19 -16.83
CA LYS A 228 16.35 -8.78 -18.17
C LYS A 228 15.66 -7.94 -19.25
N HIS A 229 14.52 -7.34 -18.93
CA HIS A 229 13.66 -6.67 -19.90
C HIS A 229 13.63 -5.14 -19.76
N GLY A 230 14.23 -4.60 -18.69
CA GLY A 230 14.19 -3.17 -18.41
C GLY A 230 12.78 -2.66 -18.12
N ASP A 231 11.86 -3.52 -17.69
CA ASP A 231 10.52 -3.15 -17.22
C ASP A 231 10.40 -3.40 -15.72
N TRP A 232 10.48 -2.32 -14.97
CA TRP A 232 10.50 -2.32 -13.51
C TRP A 232 9.12 -2.11 -12.88
N ASN A 233 8.05 -2.00 -13.69
CA ASN A 233 6.71 -1.71 -13.16
C ASN A 233 6.20 -2.81 -12.23
N ASP A 234 6.34 -4.07 -12.62
CA ASP A 234 5.84 -5.20 -11.83
C ASP A 234 6.64 -5.38 -10.53
N PHE A 235 7.98 -5.23 -10.61
CA PHE A 235 8.83 -5.24 -9.42
C PHE A 235 8.47 -4.09 -8.48
N GLY A 236 8.43 -2.85 -8.98
CA GLY A 236 8.07 -1.68 -8.18
C GLY A 236 6.68 -1.80 -7.55
N ARG A 237 5.69 -2.30 -8.30
CA ARG A 237 4.34 -2.55 -7.78
C ARG A 237 4.34 -3.58 -6.67
N PHE A 238 5.03 -4.71 -6.86
CA PHE A 238 5.06 -5.78 -5.88
C PHE A 238 5.77 -5.34 -4.58
N VAL A 239 6.88 -4.62 -4.71
CA VAL A 239 7.64 -4.01 -3.61
C VAL A 239 6.79 -2.99 -2.84
N ARG A 240 6.08 -2.12 -3.56
CA ARG A 240 5.11 -1.16 -2.99
C ARG A 240 4.08 -1.87 -2.12
N ASP A 241 3.45 -2.92 -2.65
CA ASP A 241 2.40 -3.65 -1.94
C ASP A 241 2.95 -4.35 -0.68
N ILE A 242 4.16 -4.91 -0.73
CA ILE A 242 4.85 -5.43 0.47
C ILE A 242 5.07 -4.31 1.49
N LYS A 243 5.54 -3.13 1.06
CA LYS A 243 5.78 -1.99 1.96
C LYS A 243 4.49 -1.56 2.69
N ILE A 244 3.37 -1.49 1.97
CA ILE A 244 2.05 -1.23 2.57
C ILE A 244 1.72 -2.30 3.62
N LEU A 245 1.94 -3.57 3.32
CA LEU A 245 1.64 -4.69 4.22
C LEU A 245 2.47 -4.69 5.50
N ILE A 246 3.73 -4.28 5.46
CA ILE A 246 4.61 -4.21 6.64
C ILE A 246 4.46 -2.90 7.44
N ALA A 247 3.75 -1.91 6.90
CA ALA A 247 3.48 -0.66 7.61
C ALA A 247 2.66 -0.91 8.88
N GLU A 248 2.78 -0.05 9.89
CA GLU A 248 1.85 -0.07 11.03
C GLU A 248 0.45 0.37 10.57
N LYS A 249 0.39 1.40 9.72
CA LYS A 249 -0.85 1.99 9.23
C LYS A 249 -0.70 2.40 7.76
N ALA A 250 -1.75 2.23 6.98
CA ALA A 250 -1.90 2.78 5.64
C ALA A 250 -3.31 3.35 5.52
N GLU A 251 -3.44 4.62 5.16
CA GLU A 251 -4.73 5.31 5.10
C GLU A 251 -4.78 6.35 3.99
N ILE A 252 -5.98 6.62 3.50
CA ILE A 252 -6.22 7.65 2.50
C ILE A 252 -6.55 8.96 3.21
N THR A 253 -5.82 10.02 2.87
CA THR A 253 -6.00 11.40 3.35
C THR A 253 -6.20 12.35 2.18
N ASP A 254 -6.44 13.63 2.46
CA ASP A 254 -6.53 14.67 1.42
C ASP A 254 -5.23 14.83 0.60
N LYS A 255 -4.11 14.28 1.10
CA LYS A 255 -2.81 14.23 0.42
C LYS A 255 -2.61 12.98 -0.43
N GLY A 256 -3.56 12.05 -0.44
CA GLY A 256 -3.44 10.75 -1.13
C GLY A 256 -3.25 9.61 -0.15
N LEU A 257 -2.31 8.70 -0.41
CA LEU A 257 -2.02 7.56 0.47
C LEU A 257 -0.91 7.92 1.46
N GLU A 258 -1.21 7.87 2.76
CA GLU A 258 -0.22 8.02 3.84
C GLU A 258 0.10 6.66 4.47
N ILE A 259 1.38 6.39 4.68
CA ILE A 259 1.89 5.13 5.22
C ILE A 259 2.75 5.43 6.44
N THR A 260 2.40 4.86 7.58
CA THR A 260 3.20 4.93 8.81
C THR A 260 3.94 3.62 8.99
N MET A 261 5.27 3.65 8.86
CA MET A 261 6.11 2.48 9.13
C MET A 261 6.24 2.26 10.64
N PRO A 262 6.34 1.00 11.11
CA PRO A 262 6.64 0.72 12.51
C PRO A 262 7.96 1.42 12.87
N LYS A 263 7.99 2.06 14.04
CA LYS A 263 9.24 2.61 14.58
C LYS A 263 10.20 1.44 14.77
N GLU A 264 11.39 1.52 14.17
CA GLU A 264 12.46 0.62 14.55
C GLU A 264 12.63 0.75 16.07
N LYS A 265 12.51 -0.35 16.80
CA LYS A 265 12.81 -0.36 18.22
C LYS A 265 14.25 0.11 18.30
N GLU A 266 14.47 1.32 18.80
CA GLU A 266 15.82 1.78 19.17
C GLU A 266 16.42 0.63 19.96
N SER A 267 17.53 0.07 19.47
CA SER A 267 18.22 -0.95 20.22
C SER A 267 18.48 -0.34 21.59
N LEU A 268 17.95 -0.95 22.64
CA LEU A 268 18.36 -0.68 24.02
C LEU A 268 19.81 -1.15 24.14
N GLN A 269 20.73 -0.46 23.48
CA GLN A 269 22.09 -0.26 23.96
C GLN A 269 21.98 0.72 25.13
N SER A 270 21.17 0.38 26.14
CA SER A 270 21.39 0.91 27.46
C SER A 270 22.71 0.30 27.89
N ASP A 271 23.76 1.14 27.96
CA ASP A 271 24.90 0.86 28.83
C ASP A 271 24.33 0.35 30.15
N VAL A 272 24.47 -0.96 30.39
CA VAL A 272 24.11 -1.54 31.68
C VAL A 272 24.92 -0.75 32.71
N PRO A 273 24.30 0.04 33.59
CA PRO A 273 25.06 0.77 34.59
C PRO A 273 25.86 -0.25 35.38
N ALA A 274 27.17 -0.02 35.51
CA ALA A 274 28.05 -0.93 36.22
C ALA A 274 27.45 -1.24 37.61
N ILE A 275 27.18 -2.51 37.86
CA ILE A 275 26.71 -2.98 39.16
C ILE A 275 27.76 -2.57 40.19
N PRO A 276 27.43 -1.77 41.22
CA PRO A 276 28.40 -1.40 42.23
C PRO A 276 28.92 -2.67 42.90
N GLU A 277 30.25 -2.81 42.97
CA GLU A 277 30.88 -3.94 43.64
C GLU A 277 30.29 -4.10 45.05
N GLN A 278 29.70 -5.28 45.31
CA GLN A 278 29.26 -5.65 46.64
C GLN A 278 30.48 -5.63 47.57
N LYS A 279 30.50 -4.69 48.51
CA LYS A 279 31.39 -4.78 49.67
C LYS A 279 30.98 -6.01 50.46
N GLN A 280 31.86 -7.02 50.46
CA GLN A 280 31.77 -8.13 51.40
C GLN A 280 31.93 -7.54 52.81
N PHE A 281 30.95 -7.79 53.67
CA PHE A 281 31.03 -7.57 55.12
C PHE A 281 31.58 -8.83 55.79
#